data_AF-A0A935SM50-F1
#
_entry.id   AF-A0A935SM50-F1
#
_cell.length_a   1.000
_cell.length_b   1.000
_cell.length_c   1.000
_cell.angle_alpha   90.00
_cell.angle_beta   90.00
_cell.angle_gamma   90.00
#
_symmetry.space_group_name_H-M   'P 1'
#
loop_
_entity.id
_entity.type
_entity.pdbx_description
1 polymer ?
#
loop_
_entity_poly.entity_id
_entity_poly.type
_entity_poly.pdbx_seq_one_letter_code
_entity_poly.pdbx_strand_id
1 'polypeptide(L)'
;MVTAQTTSGTGFLTELSRSFNDFFGSGSNTTNQKIGRATNLCKADLRVQCVRQGGNAVISTDIDFNEIGSGSTNMLMVCMAGTAIRVTDMTNFSIKSRDTIVEIIELTEKLEAIAEMPK
;
A
#
# COMPACT_ATOMS: atom_id res chain seq x y z
N MET A 1 13.30 -6.63 2.60
CA MET A 1 12.16 -6.85 1.68
C MET A 1 10.91 -6.39 2.40
N VAL A 2 10.03 -5.67 1.72
CA VAL A 2 8.73 -5.21 2.25
C VAL A 2 7.62 -5.76 1.38
N THR A 3 6.48 -6.05 2.02
CA THR A 3 5.29 -6.57 1.35
C THR A 3 4.05 -5.92 1.93
N ALA A 4 3.01 -5.73 1.12
CA ALA A 4 1.71 -5.26 1.54
C ALA A 4 0.60 -6.00 0.79
N GLN A 5 -0.55 -6.14 1.43
CA GLN A 5 -1.71 -6.81 0.85
C GLN A 5 -2.96 -6.02 1.22
N THR A 6 -3.81 -5.77 0.23
CA THR A 6 -5.11 -5.15 0.45
C THR A 6 -6.17 -5.97 -0.25
N THR A 7 -7.16 -6.44 0.50
CA THR A 7 -8.34 -7.08 -0.05
C THR A 7 -9.51 -6.12 -0.06
N SER A 8 -10.41 -6.30 -1.01
CA SER A 8 -11.73 -5.67 -0.98
C SER A 8 -12.64 -6.16 0.18
N GLY A 9 -12.09 -6.68 1.28
CA GLY A 9 -12.84 -7.32 2.36
C GLY A 9 -12.84 -6.58 3.68
N THR A 10 -11.77 -5.85 4.02
CA THR A 10 -11.64 -5.23 5.36
C THR A 10 -11.92 -3.73 5.37
N GLY A 11 -12.07 -3.10 4.19
CA GLY A 11 -12.44 -1.68 4.05
C GLY A 11 -13.28 -1.35 2.81
N PHE A 12 -13.86 -2.36 2.16
CA PHE A 12 -14.48 -2.28 0.82
C PHE A 12 -15.82 -3.07 0.75
N LEU A 13 -16.33 -3.50 1.91
CA LEU A 13 -17.35 -4.54 2.07
C LEU A 13 -18.73 -4.21 1.51
N THR A 14 -19.07 -2.95 1.24
CA THR A 14 -20.47 -2.58 0.92
C THR A 14 -20.72 -2.26 -0.57
N GLU A 15 -19.70 -1.84 -1.33
CA GLU A 15 -19.90 -1.33 -2.71
C GLU A 15 -19.55 -2.32 -3.82
N LEU A 16 -18.95 -3.47 -3.49
CA LEU A 16 -18.37 -4.38 -4.48
C LEU A 16 -19.24 -5.59 -4.81
N SER A 17 -19.97 -6.14 -3.84
CA SER A 17 -20.80 -7.33 -4.02
C SER A 17 -21.97 -7.13 -5.00
N ARG A 18 -22.43 -5.88 -5.21
CA ARG A 18 -23.52 -5.57 -6.14
C ARG A 18 -23.07 -5.20 -7.56
N SER A 19 -21.79 -4.87 -7.75
CA SER A 19 -21.27 -4.30 -9.00
C SER A 19 -20.44 -5.30 -9.81
N PHE A 20 -20.15 -6.50 -9.27
CA PHE A 20 -19.41 -7.55 -9.99
C PHE A 20 -20.28 -8.37 -10.96
N ASN A 21 -21.60 -8.37 -10.81
CA ASN A 21 -22.48 -8.92 -11.85
C ASN A 21 -22.45 -8.08 -13.14
N ASP A 22 -22.07 -6.81 -13.06
CA ASP A 22 -21.93 -5.91 -14.20
C ASP A 22 -20.51 -5.90 -14.80
N PHE A 23 -19.59 -6.73 -14.28
CA PHE A 23 -18.16 -6.70 -14.64
C PHE A 23 -17.86 -7.13 -16.08
N PHE A 24 -18.84 -7.73 -16.77
CA PHE A 24 -18.74 -8.11 -18.18
C PHE A 24 -19.44 -7.15 -19.17
N GLY A 25 -20.00 -6.01 -18.73
CA GLY A 25 -20.67 -5.09 -19.67
C GLY A 25 -20.89 -3.65 -19.18
N SER A 26 -20.10 -2.71 -19.72
CA SER A 26 -20.40 -1.26 -19.84
C SER A 26 -20.03 -0.24 -18.75
N GLY A 27 -19.21 -0.57 -17.74
CA GLY A 27 -18.87 0.35 -16.63
C GLY A 27 -17.38 0.65 -16.38
N SER A 28 -16.59 1.01 -17.40
CA SER A 28 -15.11 1.12 -17.28
C SER A 28 -14.58 2.10 -16.21
N ASN A 29 -15.30 3.19 -15.89
CA ASN A 29 -14.81 4.23 -14.99
C ASN A 29 -14.89 3.81 -13.50
N THR A 30 -16.00 3.23 -13.08
CA THR A 30 -16.22 2.82 -11.68
C THR A 30 -15.30 1.66 -11.28
N THR A 31 -15.09 0.69 -12.17
CA THR A 31 -14.17 -0.43 -11.95
C THR A 31 -12.72 0.04 -11.83
N ASN A 32 -12.26 0.91 -12.72
CA ASN A 32 -10.90 1.44 -12.68
C ASN A 32 -10.64 2.27 -11.42
N GLN A 33 -11.63 3.07 -10.97
CA GLN A 33 -11.53 3.82 -9.72
C GLN A 33 -11.40 2.90 -8.50
N LYS A 34 -12.14 1.79 -8.48
CA LYS A 34 -12.11 0.78 -7.42
C LYS A 34 -10.74 0.09 -7.32
N ILE A 35 -10.19 -0.36 -8.45
CA ILE A 35 -8.84 -0.94 -8.54
C ILE A 35 -7.80 0.09 -8.10
N GLY A 36 -7.90 1.33 -8.57
CA GLY A 36 -7.02 2.42 -8.19
C GLY A 36 -7.02 2.69 -6.69
N ARG A 37 -8.19 2.69 -6.05
CA ARG A 37 -8.31 2.86 -4.59
C ARG A 37 -7.63 1.72 -3.81
N ALA A 38 -7.89 0.47 -4.17
CA ALA A 38 -7.24 -0.68 -3.53
C ALA A 38 -5.71 -0.65 -3.71
N THR A 39 -5.25 -0.31 -4.91
CA THR A 39 -3.83 -0.14 -5.23
C THR A 39 -3.18 0.96 -4.39
N ASN A 40 -3.85 2.10 -4.23
CA ASN A 40 -3.32 3.22 -3.43
C ASN A 40 -3.25 2.88 -1.94
N LEU A 41 -4.22 2.13 -1.41
CA LEU A 41 -4.18 1.67 -0.02
C LEU A 41 -3.01 0.71 0.20
N CYS A 42 -2.83 -0.27 -0.70
CA CYS A 42 -1.71 -1.20 -0.65
C CYS A 42 -0.35 -0.49 -0.75
N LYS A 43 -0.22 0.53 -1.62
CA LYS A 43 0.97 1.40 -1.69
C LYS A 43 1.24 2.14 -0.39
N ALA A 44 0.20 2.63 0.28
CA ALA A 44 0.35 3.33 1.55
C ALA A 44 0.90 2.38 2.62
N ASP A 45 0.32 1.18 2.74
CA ASP A 45 0.81 0.15 3.66
C ASP A 45 2.25 -0.27 3.35
N LEU A 46 2.60 -0.44 2.08
CA LEU A 46 3.97 -0.79 1.65
C LEU A 46 4.97 0.29 2.06
N ARG A 47 4.60 1.57 1.96
CA ARG A 47 5.43 2.71 2.39
C ARG A 47 5.58 2.75 3.91
N VAL A 48 4.51 2.48 4.66
CA VAL A 48 4.59 2.38 6.12
C VAL A 48 5.59 1.28 6.51
N GLN A 49 5.48 0.09 5.91
CA GLN A 49 6.44 -1.00 6.14
C GLN A 49 7.89 -0.60 5.79
N CYS A 50 8.08 0.15 4.70
CA CYS A 50 9.40 0.67 4.31
C CYS A 50 10.00 1.56 5.41
N VAL A 51 9.24 2.54 5.91
CA VAL A 51 9.74 3.46 6.94
C VAL A 51 10.01 2.73 8.25
N ARG A 52 9.17 1.77 8.64
CA ARG A 52 9.38 0.95 9.85
C ARG A 52 10.64 0.09 9.78
N GLN A 53 11.05 -0.34 8.58
CA GLN A 53 12.35 -1.01 8.37
C GLN A 53 13.52 -0.04 8.23
N GLY A 54 13.32 1.26 8.49
CA GLY A 54 14.33 2.30 8.34
C GLY A 54 14.67 2.62 6.87
N GLY A 55 13.79 2.32 5.93
CA GLY A 55 13.92 2.73 4.53
C GLY A 55 13.19 4.03 4.23
N ASN A 56 13.59 4.74 3.18
CA ASN A 56 12.92 5.94 2.68
C ASN A 56 12.49 5.84 1.21
N ALA A 57 12.81 4.72 0.55
CA ALA A 57 12.34 4.40 -0.78
C ALA A 57 12.14 2.89 -0.92
N VAL A 58 11.19 2.50 -1.78
CA VAL A 58 10.98 1.11 -2.19
C VAL A 58 11.33 1.00 -3.67
N ILE A 59 12.26 0.09 -4.00
CA ILE A 59 12.68 -0.18 -5.37
C ILE A 59 12.28 -1.60 -5.79
N SER A 60 12.26 -1.82 -7.11
CA SER A 60 11.92 -3.10 -7.72
C SER A 60 10.56 -3.62 -7.23
N THR A 61 9.57 -2.72 -7.18
CA THR A 61 8.23 -3.04 -6.71
C THR A 61 7.48 -3.86 -7.74
N ASP A 62 7.00 -5.02 -7.32
CA ASP A 62 6.08 -5.87 -8.07
C ASP A 62 4.66 -5.70 -7.54
N ILE A 63 3.67 -5.78 -8.42
CA ILE A 63 2.25 -5.60 -8.10
C ILE A 63 1.43 -6.69 -8.76
N ASP A 64 0.84 -7.55 -7.94
CA ASP A 64 -0.03 -8.62 -8.39
C ASP A 64 -1.49 -8.36 -8.02
N PHE A 65 -2.39 -8.76 -8.92
CA PHE A 65 -3.83 -8.69 -8.73
C PHE A 65 -4.40 -10.11 -8.75
N ASN A 66 -4.92 -10.56 -7.62
CA ASN A 66 -5.50 -11.89 -7.49
C ASN A 66 -6.98 -11.80 -7.17
N GLU A 67 -7.76 -12.73 -7.73
CA GLU A 67 -9.14 -12.94 -7.33
C GLU A 67 -9.19 -13.98 -6.22
N ILE A 68 -9.91 -13.67 -5.15
CA ILE A 68 -10.08 -14.55 -3.99
C ILE A 68 -11.56 -14.78 -3.76
N GLY A 69 -11.94 -16.06 -3.75
CA GLY A 69 -13.29 -16.51 -3.46
C GLY A 69 -13.79 -17.55 -4.46
N SER A 70 -14.93 -18.15 -4.14
CA SER A 70 -15.61 -19.13 -5.00
C SER A 70 -17.11 -18.82 -5.04
N GLY A 71 -17.71 -18.83 -6.22
CA GLY A 71 -19.16 -18.60 -6.39
C GLY A 71 -19.51 -17.11 -6.54
N SER A 72 -20.38 -16.57 -5.67
CA SER A 72 -20.93 -15.22 -5.77
C SER A 72 -20.12 -14.13 -5.04
N THR A 73 -19.04 -14.52 -4.36
CA THR A 73 -18.14 -13.61 -3.64
C THR A 73 -16.78 -13.61 -4.29
N ASN A 74 -16.62 -12.79 -5.33
CA ASN A 74 -15.33 -12.56 -5.95
C ASN A 74 -14.73 -11.27 -5.39
N MET A 75 -13.61 -11.40 -4.67
CA MET A 75 -12.89 -10.26 -4.11
C MET A 75 -11.59 -10.05 -4.87
N LEU A 76 -11.28 -8.79 -5.16
CA LEU A 76 -9.97 -8.43 -5.67
C LEU A 76 -9.00 -8.25 -4.50
N MET A 77 -7.86 -8.92 -4.57
CA MET A 77 -6.70 -8.70 -3.73
C MET A 77 -5.60 -8.02 -4.55
N VAL A 78 -5.01 -6.98 -3.99
CA VAL A 78 -3.78 -6.36 -4.48
C VAL A 78 -2.65 -6.78 -3.56
N CYS A 79 -1.62 -7.39 -4.12
CA CYS A 79 -0.39 -7.75 -3.45
C CYS A 79 0.74 -6.87 -3.99
N MET A 80 1.59 -6.36 -3.12
CA MET A 80 2.79 -5.65 -3.53
C MET A 80 4.00 -6.17 -2.75
N ALA A 81 5.12 -6.31 -3.45
CA ALA A 81 6.40 -6.66 -2.87
C ALA A 81 7.50 -5.77 -3.43
N GLY A 82 8.53 -5.49 -2.63
CA GLY A 82 9.66 -4.69 -3.09
C GLY A 82 10.80 -4.66 -2.09
N THR A 83 11.84 -3.89 -2.41
CA THR A 83 13.02 -3.73 -1.55
C THR A 83 13.03 -2.34 -0.94
N ALA A 84 12.85 -2.28 0.38
CA ALA A 84 13.07 -1.05 1.13
C ALA A 84 14.57 -0.73 1.16
N ILE A 85 14.91 0.52 0.81
CA ILE A 85 16.27 1.04 0.81
C ILE A 85 16.32 2.37 1.54
N ARG A 86 17.52 2.77 1.95
CA ARG A 86 17.79 4.12 2.46
C ARG A 86 18.66 4.87 1.45
N VAL A 87 18.05 5.81 0.76
CA VAL A 87 18.71 6.79 -0.10
C VAL A 87 19.43 7.80 0.81
N THR A 88 20.75 7.83 0.74
CA THR A 88 21.60 8.72 1.53
C THR A 88 21.85 10.07 0.86
N ASP A 89 21.92 10.09 -0.47
CA ASP A 89 22.04 11.31 -1.26
C ASP A 89 20.65 11.74 -1.78
N MET A 90 20.11 12.79 -1.17
CA MET A 90 18.82 13.39 -1.53
C MET A 90 18.97 14.77 -2.16
N THR A 91 20.13 15.11 -2.74
CA THR A 91 20.40 16.44 -3.35
C THR A 91 19.41 16.81 -4.46
N ASN A 92 18.91 15.83 -5.21
CA ASN A 92 17.94 16.02 -6.28
C ASN A 92 16.47 16.05 -5.81
N PHE A 93 16.22 15.92 -4.52
CA PHE A 93 14.86 15.99 -3.96
C PHE A 93 14.48 17.44 -3.73
N SER A 94 13.18 17.76 -3.84
CA SER A 94 12.71 19.07 -3.40
C SER A 94 13.00 19.24 -1.90
N ILE A 95 13.36 20.46 -1.47
CA ILE A 95 13.67 20.78 -0.06
C ILE A 95 12.54 20.28 0.85
N LYS A 96 11.29 20.58 0.48
CA LYS A 96 10.11 20.14 1.21
C LYS A 96 10.03 18.61 1.33
N SER A 97 10.26 17.88 0.23
CA SER A 97 10.23 16.41 0.25
C SER A 97 11.32 15.83 1.15
N ARG A 98 12.53 16.38 1.09
CA ARG A 98 13.66 15.94 1.91
C ARG A 98 13.33 16.11 3.40
N ASP A 99 12.89 17.30 3.80
CA ASP A 99 12.61 17.62 5.20
C ASP A 99 11.51 16.69 5.76
N THR A 100 10.43 16.50 5.00
CA THR A 100 9.36 15.57 5.39
C THR A 100 9.85 14.12 5.50
N ILE A 101 10.70 13.66 4.58
CA ILE A 101 11.24 12.29 4.64
C ILE A 101 12.09 12.10 5.89
N VAL A 102 12.98 13.05 6.20
CA VAL A 102 13.83 12.99 7.39
C VAL A 102 12.99 12.97 8.66
N GLU A 103 12.01 13.87 8.77
CA GLU A 103 11.10 13.96 9.91
C GLU A 103 10.33 12.64 10.13
N ILE A 104 9.78 12.05 9.07
CA ILE A 104 9.01 10.80 9.15
C ILE A 104 9.89 9.64 9.65
N ILE A 105 11.13 9.55 9.19
CA ILE A 105 12.07 8.50 9.61
C ILE A 105 12.39 8.68 11.10
N GLU A 106 12.74 9.88 11.53
CA GLU A 106 13.07 10.16 12.93
C GLU A 106 11.88 9.88 13.87
N LEU A 107 10.67 10.27 13.47
CA LEU A 107 9.46 9.99 14.24
C LEU A 107 9.18 8.50 14.33
N THR A 108 9.41 7.76 13.24
CA THR A 108 9.18 6.31 13.22
C THR A 108 10.20 5.57 14.09
N GLU A 109 11.48 5.96 14.03
CA GLU A 109 12.53 5.41 14.89
C GLU A 109 12.21 5.64 16.38
N LYS A 110 11.72 6.83 16.74
CA LYS A 110 11.23 7.14 18.10
C LYS A 110 10.02 6.29 18.50
N LEU A 111 9.07 6.11 17.58
CA LEU A 111 7.86 5.32 17.83
C LEU A 111 8.19 3.84 18.10
N GLU A 112 9.05 3.24 17.29
CA GLU A 112 9.49 1.85 17.48
C GLU A 112 10.27 1.68 18.80
N ALA A 113 11.12 2.64 19.16
CA ALA A 113 11.82 2.61 20.45
C ALA A 113 10.88 2.63 21.65
N ILE A 114 9.74 3.34 21.56
CA ILE A 114 8.70 3.34 22.61
C ILE A 114 7.96 1.99 22.63
N ALA A 115 7.67 1.40 21.48
CA ALA A 115 6.98 0.12 21.39
C ALA A 115 7.79 -1.05 21.99
N GLU A 116 9.13 -0.95 21.98
CA GLU A 116 10.05 -1.93 22.57
C GLU A 116 10.28 -1.74 24.08
N MET A 117 9.79 -0.65 24.68
CA MET A 117 9.90 -0.46 26.13
C MET A 117 9.12 -1.54 26.89
N PRO A 118 9.72 -2.20 27.90
CA PRO A 118 9.00 -3.15 28.74
C PRO A 118 7.84 -2.43 29.44
N LYS A 119 6.65 -3.04 29.36
CA LYS A 119 5.45 -2.56 30.05
C LYS A 119 5.59 -2.57 31.55
#